data_AF-A0A9W9CE86-F1
#
_entry.id   AF-A0A9W9CE86-F1
#
_cell.length_a   1.000
_cell.length_b   1.000
_cell.length_c   1.000
_cell.angle_alpha   90.00
_cell.angle_beta   90.00
_cell.angle_gamma   90.00
#
_symmetry.space_group_name_H-M   'P 1'
#
loop_
_entity.id
_entity.type
_entity.pdbx_description
1 polymer ?
#
loop_
_entity_poly.entity_id
_entity_poly.type
_entity_poly.pdbx_seq_one_letter_code
_entity_poly.pdbx_strand_id
1 'polypeptide(L)'
;MMISLDDDDNSLTITNGIATPAFAEDYNFDPRWWTGPIDKIQTRLAQIPEDTDGLAVLVTTGAFCPIHKGHVQLLETAKMELESRGMTVLGGYICPDHDQYVSSKIQSGSLSAVQRLELCEIAVEDNDWLMVDRWAAIYASGSVGFTTIVSHIDKMVKHHIKTTKPIHIVYTFGGDNAMFAFSFVARWSCICVLRPGSLDFFNEMTSYDSLRRNPRIIFSEDTTAPLDSTSVRKGDLSGLLPKVKNRWLSLQQSKGETLKSDPSILPSIDTFYIRNEGKWAVQPFLKHSNCSLDHSLQAYNMFCKKLQYVFQLAFDFRHTVQVLKLQGQEIKLRQLLSAGKNIISLDPCLSGSHNLGVWHVSRPLVKASTAIVAHTEQTPPGEHIGQAKAGEYLLLAEQLPLDAETEGLIAQRLPAGCTISQHLSHSDLRTSTSEDIANTSQIQGIPLNARDFLAGSHEAGTVLQLGEAQFVRAPNILPYVRPSHRTHVDVTVEVGFSKAIWELNRQFYQAVGGGLMVKDTALEFQALCKAQGFPTDMQMMDLCDWHLTAFEYMDFIELKTRKEDKVEPTYESA
;
A
#
# COMPACT_ATOMS: atom_id res chain seq x y z
N MET A 1 -25.64 -27.06 -52.21
CA MET A 1 -26.13 -25.82 -52.84
C MET A 1 -24.97 -24.85 -52.91
N MET A 2 -24.43 -24.68 -54.12
CA MET A 2 -23.61 -23.52 -54.49
C MET A 2 -24.53 -22.31 -54.62
N ILE A 3 -24.11 -21.16 -54.10
CA ILE A 3 -24.41 -19.79 -54.54
C ILE A 3 -23.31 -18.92 -53.88
N SER A 4 -22.70 -17.88 -54.44
CA SER A 4 -22.31 -17.44 -55.79
C SER A 4 -21.43 -16.20 -55.49
N LEU A 5 -20.32 -16.05 -56.20
CA LEU A 5 -19.56 -14.79 -56.23
C LEU A 5 -20.22 -13.90 -57.28
N ASP A 6 -20.59 -12.68 -56.93
CA ASP A 6 -20.74 -11.60 -57.91
C ASP A 6 -20.01 -10.36 -57.34
N ASP A 7 -19.00 -9.96 -58.10
CA ASP A 7 -18.27 -8.70 -58.02
C ASP A 7 -19.14 -7.56 -58.58
N ASP A 8 -19.05 -6.39 -57.95
CA ASP A 8 -18.82 -5.08 -58.60
C ASP A 8 -19.15 -3.95 -57.61
N ASP A 9 -18.14 -3.23 -57.13
CA ASP A 9 -17.90 -1.86 -57.63
C ASP A 9 -16.56 -1.32 -57.10
N ASN A 10 -15.81 -0.78 -58.05
CA ASN A 10 -14.40 -0.42 -57.97
C ASN A 10 -14.31 1.10 -57.82
N SER A 11 -14.01 1.57 -56.60
CA SER A 11 -13.51 2.94 -56.41
C SER A 11 -12.41 2.98 -55.33
N LEU A 12 -11.23 2.50 -55.71
CA LEU A 12 -9.99 2.73 -54.97
C LEU A 12 -9.52 4.17 -55.15
N THR A 13 -9.98 5.07 -54.28
CA THR A 13 -9.23 6.28 -53.95
C THR A 13 -8.05 5.88 -53.07
N ILE A 14 -6.87 5.75 -53.68
CA ILE A 14 -5.59 5.69 -52.99
C ILE A 14 -5.36 7.06 -52.34
N THR A 15 -5.73 7.20 -51.07
CA THR A 15 -5.20 8.27 -50.23
C THR A 15 -3.96 7.74 -49.52
N ASN A 16 -2.83 8.36 -49.82
CA ASN A 16 -1.56 8.20 -49.11
C ASN A 16 -1.73 8.63 -47.64
N GLY A 17 -2.31 7.76 -46.81
CA GLY A 17 -2.25 7.84 -45.36
C GLY A 17 -1.23 6.84 -44.88
N ILE A 18 -0.03 7.31 -44.54
CA ILE A 18 0.87 6.55 -43.67
C ILE A 18 0.06 6.24 -42.41
N ALA A 19 -0.36 4.99 -42.25
CA ALA A 19 -0.96 4.53 -41.01
C ALA A 19 0.10 4.70 -39.92
N THR A 20 0.01 5.78 -39.17
CA THR A 20 0.71 5.93 -37.89
C THR A 20 0.35 4.70 -37.06
N PRO A 21 1.34 3.92 -36.57
CA PRO A 21 1.04 2.82 -35.67
C PRO A 21 0.32 3.42 -34.46
N ALA A 22 -0.72 2.75 -33.98
CA ALA A 22 -1.42 3.11 -32.75
C ALA A 22 -0.46 2.99 -31.56
N PHE A 23 0.41 3.99 -31.39
CA PHE A 23 1.27 4.14 -30.24
C PHE A 23 0.45 4.81 -29.14
N ALA A 24 0.24 4.05 -28.07
CA ALA A 24 -0.33 4.49 -26.80
C ALA A 24 -1.76 5.05 -26.92
N GLU A 25 -2.74 4.28 -26.48
CA GLU A 25 -3.76 4.90 -25.64
C GLU A 25 -2.99 5.58 -24.51
N ASP A 26 -3.01 6.92 -24.47
CA ASP A 26 -2.42 7.69 -23.38
C ASP A 26 -3.21 7.39 -22.11
N TYR A 27 -2.89 6.27 -21.46
CA TYR A 27 -3.26 6.02 -20.07
C TYR A 27 -2.65 7.17 -19.27
N ASN A 28 -3.51 8.12 -18.91
CA ASN A 28 -3.15 9.28 -18.14
C ASN A 28 -3.02 8.88 -16.68
N PHE A 29 -1.94 8.16 -16.38
CA PHE A 29 -1.57 7.83 -15.01
C PHE A 29 -0.65 8.90 -14.45
N ASP A 30 -1.04 9.43 -13.28
CA ASP A 30 -0.27 10.38 -12.52
C ASP A 30 0.70 9.65 -11.57
N PRO A 31 2.04 9.77 -11.76
CA PRO A 31 3.02 9.03 -10.99
C PRO A 31 3.05 9.40 -9.50
N ARG A 32 2.34 10.46 -9.08
CA ARG A 32 2.11 10.77 -7.67
C ARG A 32 1.28 9.69 -6.96
N TRP A 33 0.48 8.90 -7.67
CA TRP A 33 -0.23 7.78 -7.08
C TRP A 33 0.74 6.61 -6.86
N TRP A 34 1.03 6.23 -5.61
CA TRP A 34 1.92 5.09 -5.37
C TRP A 34 1.27 3.78 -5.80
N THR A 35 2.05 2.96 -6.51
CA THR A 35 1.60 1.69 -7.08
C THR A 35 2.48 0.51 -6.71
N GLY A 36 3.71 0.76 -6.30
CA GLY A 36 4.61 -0.22 -5.71
C GLY A 36 5.69 0.45 -4.86
N PRO A 37 6.43 -0.35 -4.08
CA PRO A 37 7.59 0.13 -3.33
C PRO A 37 8.71 0.61 -4.27
N ILE A 38 9.55 1.51 -3.77
CA ILE A 38 10.71 2.09 -4.48
C ILE A 38 12.00 1.98 -3.66
N ASP A 39 11.91 1.49 -2.43
CA ASP A 39 12.98 1.49 -1.44
C ASP A 39 14.17 0.67 -1.91
N LYS A 40 13.97 -0.50 -2.53
CA LYS A 40 15.08 -1.33 -3.03
C LYS A 40 15.91 -0.61 -4.11
N ILE A 41 15.24 0.18 -4.96
CA ILE A 41 15.91 1.04 -5.95
C ILE A 41 16.70 2.14 -5.25
N GLN A 42 16.12 2.81 -4.24
CA GLN A 42 16.80 3.87 -3.49
C GLN A 42 18.02 3.34 -2.73
N THR A 43 17.88 2.20 -2.05
CA THR A 43 18.96 1.53 -1.30
C THR A 43 20.13 1.16 -2.22
N ARG A 44 19.85 0.53 -3.37
CA ARG A 44 20.91 0.20 -4.34
C ARG A 44 21.50 1.45 -5.00
N LEU A 45 20.70 2.47 -5.28
CA LEU A 45 21.18 3.72 -5.85
C LEU A 45 22.22 4.40 -4.93
N ALA A 46 22.06 4.30 -3.62
CA ALA A 46 23.02 4.83 -2.64
C ALA A 46 24.35 4.06 -2.60
N GLN A 47 24.39 2.85 -3.19
CA GLN A 47 25.52 1.92 -3.16
C GLN A 47 26.16 1.72 -4.55
N ILE A 48 25.80 2.55 -5.54
CA ILE A 48 26.29 2.35 -6.92
C ILE A 48 27.81 2.50 -7.00
N PRO A 49 28.49 1.63 -7.75
CA PRO A 49 29.89 1.83 -8.11
C PRO A 49 30.10 3.15 -8.88
N GLU A 50 31.27 3.77 -8.68
CA GLU A 50 31.63 5.02 -9.39
C GLU A 50 31.73 4.79 -10.91
N ASP A 51 32.19 3.61 -11.32
CA ASP A 51 32.46 3.17 -12.68
C ASP A 51 31.24 2.59 -13.43
N THR A 52 30.03 2.66 -12.86
CA THR A 52 28.82 2.20 -13.53
C THR A 52 28.52 2.99 -14.82
N ASP A 53 28.45 2.27 -15.95
CA ASP A 53 28.15 2.80 -17.30
C ASP A 53 26.67 3.22 -17.48
N GLY A 54 25.75 2.56 -16.77
CA GLY A 54 24.33 2.86 -16.86
C GLY A 54 23.51 2.21 -15.76
N LEU A 55 22.35 2.78 -15.44
CA LEU A 55 21.43 2.27 -14.43
C LEU A 55 20.26 1.58 -15.10
N ALA A 56 19.81 0.44 -14.57
CA ALA A 56 18.68 -0.30 -15.10
C ALA A 56 17.65 -0.66 -14.03
N VAL A 57 16.38 -0.71 -14.43
CA VAL A 57 15.29 -1.34 -13.69
C VAL A 57 14.62 -2.36 -14.59
N LEU A 58 14.54 -3.60 -14.12
CA LEU A 58 13.89 -4.68 -14.85
C LEU A 58 12.37 -4.67 -14.63
N VAL A 59 11.61 -5.03 -15.65
CA VAL A 59 10.14 -5.12 -15.57
C VAL A 59 9.68 -6.41 -16.24
N THR A 60 8.82 -7.19 -15.58
CA THR A 60 8.11 -8.32 -16.20
C THR A 60 6.63 -8.22 -15.88
N THR A 61 5.77 -8.53 -16.85
CA THR A 61 4.33 -8.66 -16.64
C THR A 61 3.85 -10.06 -17.02
N GLY A 62 2.68 -10.44 -16.51
CA GLY A 62 2.04 -11.70 -16.83
C GLY A 62 0.91 -12.05 -15.88
N ALA A 63 0.29 -13.21 -16.12
CA ALA A 63 -0.79 -13.68 -15.28
C ALA A 63 -0.33 -14.00 -13.85
N PHE A 64 0.89 -14.55 -13.67
CA PHE A 64 1.42 -15.04 -12.40
C PHE A 64 0.37 -15.83 -11.58
N CYS A 65 -0.21 -16.84 -12.21
CA CYS A 65 -1.32 -17.60 -11.65
C CYS A 65 -0.97 -19.10 -11.49
N PRO A 66 -0.13 -19.47 -10.49
CA PRO A 66 0.59 -18.59 -9.57
C PRO A 66 2.00 -18.20 -10.07
N ILE A 67 2.63 -17.23 -9.41
CA ILE A 67 4.08 -17.00 -9.51
C ILE A 67 4.86 -18.25 -9.08
N HIS A 68 6.06 -18.45 -9.64
CA HIS A 68 6.92 -19.62 -9.40
C HIS A 68 8.38 -19.28 -9.60
N LYS A 69 9.30 -20.18 -9.21
CA LYS A 69 10.76 -20.00 -9.29
C LYS A 69 11.25 -19.59 -10.68
N GLY A 70 10.67 -20.15 -11.75
CA GLY A 70 11.01 -19.75 -13.13
C GLY A 70 10.79 -18.26 -13.45
N HIS A 71 9.81 -17.59 -12.83
CA HIS A 71 9.63 -16.14 -12.99
C HIS A 71 10.73 -15.33 -12.29
N VAL A 72 11.18 -15.79 -11.11
CA VAL A 72 12.28 -15.16 -10.38
C VAL A 72 13.60 -15.39 -11.13
N GLN A 73 13.85 -16.62 -11.58
CA GLN A 73 15.03 -16.98 -12.38
C GLN A 73 15.12 -16.16 -13.67
N LEU A 74 14.00 -15.90 -14.33
CA LEU A 74 13.96 -15.03 -15.52
C LEU A 74 14.59 -13.65 -15.23
N LEU A 75 14.20 -13.02 -14.12
CA LEU A 75 14.72 -11.70 -13.73
C LEU A 75 16.17 -11.79 -13.24
N GLU A 76 16.55 -12.84 -12.50
CA GLU A 76 17.94 -13.04 -12.07
C GLU A 76 18.89 -13.24 -13.26
N THR A 77 18.50 -14.03 -14.26
CA THR A 77 19.27 -14.19 -15.50
C THR A 77 19.41 -12.87 -16.24
N ALA A 78 18.31 -12.12 -16.39
CA ALA A 78 18.34 -10.81 -17.02
C ALA A 78 19.24 -9.81 -16.25
N LYS A 79 19.24 -9.87 -14.92
CA LYS A 79 20.11 -9.06 -14.08
C LYS A 79 21.58 -9.38 -14.32
N MET A 80 21.96 -10.65 -14.30
CA MET A 80 23.34 -11.08 -14.56
C MET A 80 23.82 -10.66 -15.96
N GLU A 81 22.96 -10.77 -16.97
CA GLU A 81 23.28 -10.36 -18.34
C GLU A 81 23.51 -8.86 -18.47
N LEU A 82 22.74 -8.02 -17.78
CA LEU A 82 22.95 -6.57 -17.78
C LEU A 82 24.21 -6.19 -16.99
N GLU A 83 24.45 -6.83 -15.85
CA GLU A 83 25.61 -6.56 -14.99
C GLU A 83 26.93 -6.96 -15.65
N SER A 84 26.95 -8.06 -16.41
CA SER A 84 28.13 -8.46 -17.19
C SER A 84 28.49 -7.48 -18.30
N ARG A 85 27.54 -6.60 -18.68
CA ARG A 85 27.69 -5.55 -19.69
C ARG A 85 27.97 -4.17 -19.09
N GLY A 86 28.29 -4.09 -17.79
CA GLY A 86 28.66 -2.84 -17.11
C GLY A 86 27.47 -2.00 -16.60
N MET A 87 26.23 -2.49 -16.74
CA MET A 87 25.06 -1.82 -16.18
C MET A 87 24.84 -2.22 -14.71
N THR A 88 24.31 -1.31 -13.89
CA THR A 88 23.88 -1.65 -12.53
C THR A 88 22.37 -1.76 -12.46
N VAL A 89 21.87 -2.94 -12.05
CA VAL A 89 20.44 -3.18 -11.86
C VAL A 89 20.02 -2.72 -10.47
N LEU A 90 19.30 -1.58 -10.43
CA LEU A 90 18.83 -0.98 -9.19
C LEU A 90 17.67 -1.75 -8.56
N GLY A 91 16.85 -2.40 -9.38
CA GLY A 91 15.66 -3.11 -8.92
C GLY A 91 14.93 -3.82 -10.06
N GLY A 92 13.92 -4.61 -9.70
CA GLY A 92 13.05 -5.29 -10.65
C GLY A 92 11.60 -5.28 -10.20
N TYR A 93 10.68 -5.04 -11.13
CA TYR A 93 9.23 -5.08 -10.88
C TYR A 93 8.59 -6.31 -11.51
N ILE A 94 7.89 -7.06 -10.68
CA ILE A 94 6.88 -8.04 -11.08
C ILE A 94 5.55 -7.29 -11.13
N CYS A 95 4.91 -7.24 -12.30
CA CYS A 95 3.68 -6.50 -12.52
C CYS A 95 2.55 -7.47 -12.88
N PRO A 96 1.77 -7.99 -11.92
CA PRO A 96 0.66 -8.89 -12.26
C PRO A 96 -0.39 -8.20 -13.11
N ASP A 97 -0.89 -8.93 -14.10
CA ASP A 97 -1.85 -8.39 -15.07
C ASP A 97 -3.28 -8.30 -14.51
N HIS A 98 -4.16 -7.63 -15.22
CA HIS A 98 -5.58 -7.46 -14.86
C HIS A 98 -6.36 -8.79 -14.94
N ASP A 99 -7.43 -8.93 -14.17
CA ASP A 99 -8.27 -10.15 -14.19
C ASP A 99 -8.95 -10.40 -15.56
N GLN A 100 -9.16 -9.34 -16.34
CA GLN A 100 -9.63 -9.45 -17.73
C GLN A 100 -8.62 -10.21 -18.63
N TYR A 101 -7.31 -9.94 -18.50
CA TYR A 101 -6.29 -10.70 -19.21
C TYR A 101 -6.29 -12.17 -18.76
N VAL A 102 -6.29 -12.37 -17.44
CA VAL A 102 -6.17 -13.71 -16.85
C VAL A 102 -7.35 -14.59 -17.21
N SER A 103 -8.58 -14.06 -17.18
CA SER A 103 -9.80 -14.79 -17.56
C SER A 103 -9.83 -15.16 -19.05
N SER A 104 -9.24 -14.34 -19.92
CA SER A 104 -9.10 -14.68 -21.34
C SER A 104 -8.11 -15.85 -21.59
N LYS A 105 -7.09 -15.97 -20.72
CA LYS A 105 -5.99 -16.94 -20.87
C LYS A 105 -6.21 -18.24 -20.09
N ILE A 106 -6.90 -18.17 -18.95
CA ILE A 106 -7.02 -19.27 -17.98
C ILE A 106 -8.50 -19.54 -17.73
N GLN A 107 -9.02 -20.60 -18.35
CA GLN A 107 -10.44 -20.97 -18.28
C GLN A 107 -10.86 -21.58 -16.93
N SER A 108 -9.95 -22.27 -16.23
CA SER A 108 -10.24 -22.88 -14.93
C SER A 108 -9.07 -22.75 -13.96
N GLY A 109 -9.40 -22.56 -12.68
CA GLY A 109 -8.39 -22.44 -11.62
C GLY A 109 -7.64 -21.10 -11.61
N SER A 110 -8.18 -20.05 -12.24
CA SER A 110 -7.67 -18.69 -12.10
C SER A 110 -7.82 -18.20 -10.66
N LEU A 111 -6.87 -17.37 -10.23
CA LEU A 111 -6.91 -16.60 -9.00
C LEU A 111 -7.30 -15.15 -9.33
N SER A 112 -7.95 -14.47 -8.39
CA SER A 112 -8.24 -13.04 -8.53
C SER A 112 -6.96 -12.19 -8.51
N ALA A 113 -7.04 -10.96 -8.99
CA ALA A 113 -5.92 -10.02 -9.01
C ALA A 113 -5.29 -9.84 -7.63
N VAL A 114 -6.13 -9.70 -6.60
CA VAL A 114 -5.72 -9.62 -5.20
C VAL A 114 -4.92 -10.85 -4.76
N GLN A 115 -5.41 -12.06 -5.07
CA GLN A 115 -4.74 -13.31 -4.68
C GLN A 115 -3.40 -13.48 -5.43
N ARG A 116 -3.35 -13.14 -6.72
CA ARG A 116 -2.12 -13.21 -7.52
C ARG A 116 -1.10 -12.22 -7.03
N LEU A 117 -1.53 -11.00 -6.71
CA LEU A 117 -0.70 -9.96 -6.14
C LEU A 117 -0.11 -10.36 -4.80
N GLU A 118 -0.92 -10.91 -3.89
CA GLU A 118 -0.46 -11.45 -2.61
C GLU A 118 0.63 -12.51 -2.80
N LEU A 119 0.43 -13.46 -3.72
CA LEU A 119 1.45 -14.49 -3.99
C LEU A 119 2.73 -13.88 -4.57
N CYS A 120 2.63 -12.83 -5.39
CA CYS A 120 3.80 -12.12 -5.90
C CYS A 120 4.54 -11.37 -4.79
N GLU A 121 3.83 -10.70 -3.89
CA GLU A 121 4.41 -9.99 -2.74
C GLU A 121 5.16 -10.98 -1.83
N ILE A 122 4.55 -12.14 -1.52
CA ILE A 122 5.18 -13.22 -0.76
C ILE A 122 6.43 -13.77 -1.48
N ALA A 123 6.42 -13.85 -2.81
CA ALA A 123 7.54 -14.39 -3.57
C ALA A 123 8.80 -13.51 -3.52
N VAL A 124 8.65 -12.20 -3.28
CA VAL A 124 9.76 -11.23 -3.28
C VAL A 124 10.02 -10.60 -1.91
N GLU A 125 9.32 -11.07 -0.87
CA GLU A 125 9.43 -10.56 0.51
C GLU A 125 10.88 -10.59 1.01
N ASP A 126 11.56 -11.73 0.85
CA ASP A 126 12.95 -11.93 1.27
C ASP A 126 13.98 -11.63 0.15
N ASN A 127 13.58 -10.99 -0.95
CA ASN A 127 14.48 -10.68 -2.06
C ASN A 127 15.02 -9.25 -1.95
N ASP A 128 16.32 -9.03 -2.15
CA ASP A 128 16.95 -7.73 -1.91
C ASP A 128 16.70 -6.68 -3.02
N TRP A 129 16.06 -7.03 -4.13
CA TRP A 129 15.93 -6.11 -5.28
C TRP A 129 14.65 -6.22 -6.11
N LEU A 130 13.91 -7.32 -5.97
CA LEU A 130 12.64 -7.54 -6.61
C LEU A 130 11.50 -6.95 -5.79
N MET A 131 10.57 -6.31 -6.47
CA MET A 131 9.39 -5.66 -5.92
C MET A 131 8.18 -6.00 -6.77
N VAL A 132 6.99 -5.70 -6.25
CA VAL A 132 5.74 -5.88 -6.99
C VAL A 132 5.12 -4.53 -7.25
N ASP A 133 4.75 -4.28 -8.50
CA ASP A 133 3.91 -3.14 -8.87
C ASP A 133 2.47 -3.62 -9.05
N ARG A 134 1.54 -2.88 -8.46
CA ARG A 134 0.13 -3.26 -8.33
C ARG A 134 -0.75 -2.67 -9.42
N TRP A 135 -0.22 -1.75 -10.24
CA TRP A 135 -1.04 -0.87 -11.08
C TRP A 135 -1.90 -1.66 -12.06
N ALA A 136 -1.29 -2.54 -12.85
CA ALA A 136 -2.02 -3.31 -13.85
C ALA A 136 -3.06 -4.27 -13.24
N ALA A 137 -2.78 -4.83 -12.06
CA ALA A 137 -3.65 -5.78 -11.39
C ALA A 137 -4.86 -5.12 -10.72
N ILE A 138 -4.67 -3.96 -10.08
CA ILE A 138 -5.64 -3.37 -9.13
C ILE A 138 -6.17 -2.02 -9.57
N TYR A 139 -5.38 -1.20 -10.27
CA TYR A 139 -5.72 0.20 -10.54
C TYR A 139 -6.00 0.51 -12.01
N ALA A 140 -5.63 -0.38 -12.94
CA ALA A 140 -6.05 -0.24 -14.32
C ALA A 140 -7.56 -0.54 -14.44
N SER A 141 -8.26 0.16 -15.32
CA SER A 141 -9.69 -0.08 -15.61
C SER A 141 -9.92 -1.36 -16.42
N GLY A 142 -8.86 -2.01 -16.89
CA GLY A 142 -8.93 -3.21 -17.71
C GLY A 142 -7.56 -3.77 -18.06
N SER A 143 -7.56 -4.78 -18.92
CA SER A 143 -6.32 -5.35 -19.46
C SER A 143 -5.56 -4.31 -20.28
N VAL A 144 -4.25 -4.19 -20.04
CA VAL A 144 -3.37 -3.26 -20.75
C VAL A 144 -2.19 -3.98 -21.40
N GLY A 145 -1.60 -3.38 -22.44
CA GLY A 145 -0.41 -3.93 -23.08
C GLY A 145 0.85 -3.80 -22.22
N PHE A 146 1.82 -4.70 -22.40
CA PHE A 146 3.09 -4.67 -21.66
C PHE A 146 3.88 -3.37 -21.87
N THR A 147 3.77 -2.72 -23.03
CA THR A 147 4.41 -1.42 -23.29
C THR A 147 3.80 -0.29 -22.46
N THR A 148 2.50 -0.36 -22.14
CA THR A 148 1.83 0.57 -21.21
C THR A 148 2.35 0.37 -19.79
N ILE A 149 2.56 -0.87 -19.36
CA ILE A 149 3.17 -1.19 -18.06
C ILE A 149 4.61 -0.68 -17.98
N VAL A 150 5.43 -0.85 -19.03
CA VAL A 150 6.78 -0.29 -19.11
C VAL A 150 6.75 1.25 -19.00
N SER A 151 5.82 1.91 -19.71
CA SER A 151 5.62 3.36 -19.63
C SER A 151 5.22 3.82 -18.22
N HIS A 152 4.33 3.07 -17.55
CA HIS A 152 3.93 3.31 -16.17
C HIS A 152 5.12 3.27 -15.21
N ILE A 153 5.91 2.19 -15.25
CA ILE A 153 7.10 2.05 -14.40
C ILE A 153 8.13 3.14 -14.70
N ASP A 154 8.34 3.50 -15.97
CA ASP A 154 9.23 4.59 -16.36
C ASP A 154 8.80 5.93 -15.74
N LYS A 155 7.50 6.27 -15.83
CA LYS A 155 6.94 7.48 -15.20
C LYS A 155 7.08 7.45 -13.67
N MET A 156 6.76 6.33 -13.03
CA MET A 156 6.86 6.15 -11.59
C MET A 156 8.31 6.31 -11.11
N VAL A 157 9.25 5.60 -11.72
CA VAL A 157 10.67 5.65 -11.35
C VAL A 157 11.22 7.05 -11.54
N LYS A 158 10.95 7.72 -12.66
CA LYS A 158 11.39 9.11 -12.90
C LYS A 158 10.83 10.11 -11.89
N HIS A 159 9.59 9.90 -11.44
CA HIS A 159 8.97 10.79 -10.46
C HIS A 159 9.61 10.63 -9.07
N HIS A 160 9.75 9.39 -8.62
CA HIS A 160 10.12 9.07 -7.23
C HIS A 160 11.63 8.92 -6.99
N ILE A 161 12.41 8.60 -8.02
CA ILE A 161 13.86 8.38 -7.90
C ILE A 161 14.60 9.59 -8.45
N LYS A 162 15.32 10.28 -7.56
CA LYS A 162 16.15 11.44 -7.92
C LYS A 162 17.57 10.96 -8.17
N THR A 163 18.03 11.07 -9.42
CA THR A 163 19.40 10.72 -9.83
C THR A 163 19.82 11.59 -11.02
N THR A 164 21.13 11.81 -11.15
CA THR A 164 21.73 12.49 -12.32
C THR A 164 22.04 11.53 -13.46
N LYS A 165 22.18 10.22 -13.17
CA LYS A 165 22.39 9.17 -14.17
C LYS A 165 21.04 8.70 -14.73
N PRO A 166 20.88 8.52 -16.05
CA PRO A 166 19.64 8.00 -16.62
C PRO A 166 19.37 6.57 -16.14
N ILE A 167 18.10 6.28 -15.84
CA ILE A 167 17.64 4.92 -15.51
C ILE A 167 16.92 4.34 -16.73
N HIS A 168 17.44 3.21 -17.22
CA HIS A 168 16.88 2.47 -18.34
C HIS A 168 15.85 1.45 -17.82
N ILE A 169 14.60 1.59 -18.25
CA ILE A 169 13.59 0.57 -18.01
C ILE A 169 13.76 -0.54 -19.05
N VAL A 170 13.99 -1.77 -18.57
CA VAL A 170 14.28 -2.94 -19.41
C VAL A 170 13.19 -3.99 -19.22
N TYR A 171 12.38 -4.21 -20.26
CA TYR A 171 11.35 -5.23 -20.24
C TYR A 171 11.95 -6.63 -20.39
N THR A 172 11.64 -7.53 -19.47
CA THR A 172 12.20 -8.88 -19.40
C THR A 172 11.12 -9.90 -19.72
N PHE A 173 11.39 -10.81 -20.66
CA PHE A 173 10.45 -11.87 -21.05
C PHE A 173 11.18 -13.13 -21.52
N GLY A 174 10.47 -14.27 -21.49
CA GLY A 174 11.00 -15.55 -21.97
C GLY A 174 10.97 -15.69 -23.49
N GLY A 175 11.80 -16.58 -24.03
CA GLY A 175 11.91 -16.87 -25.46
C GLY A 175 10.59 -17.31 -26.13
N ASP A 176 9.62 -17.81 -25.35
CA ASP A 176 8.26 -18.09 -25.80
C ASP A 176 7.53 -16.84 -26.32
N ASN A 177 7.99 -15.64 -25.94
CA ASN A 177 7.47 -14.35 -26.40
C ASN A 177 8.55 -13.54 -27.14
N ALA A 178 9.53 -14.17 -27.78
CA ALA A 178 10.66 -13.52 -28.46
C ALA A 178 10.22 -12.38 -29.41
N MET A 179 9.06 -12.51 -30.05
CA MET A 179 8.47 -11.50 -30.94
C MET A 179 8.19 -10.15 -30.27
N PHE A 180 8.06 -10.09 -28.94
CA PHE A 180 7.88 -8.82 -28.21
C PHE A 180 9.07 -7.87 -28.38
N ALA A 181 10.25 -8.37 -28.79
CA ALA A 181 11.42 -7.55 -29.08
C ALA A 181 11.15 -6.45 -30.12
N PHE A 182 10.26 -6.68 -31.10
CA PHE A 182 9.91 -5.67 -32.10
C PHE A 182 9.31 -4.39 -31.49
N SER A 183 8.64 -4.49 -30.33
CA SER A 183 8.05 -3.32 -29.65
C SER A 183 9.08 -2.37 -29.05
N PHE A 184 10.35 -2.78 -28.97
CA PHE A 184 11.46 -2.02 -28.35
C PHE A 184 12.46 -1.47 -29.38
N VAL A 185 12.21 -1.67 -30.68
CA VAL A 185 13.11 -1.17 -31.74
C VAL A 185 13.29 0.34 -31.64
N ALA A 186 12.21 1.08 -31.36
CA ALA A 186 12.22 2.54 -31.32
C ALA A 186 12.48 3.15 -29.94
N ARG A 187 12.00 2.53 -28.84
CA ARG A 187 12.04 3.09 -27.47
C ARG A 187 12.08 2.01 -26.39
N TRP A 188 12.62 2.39 -25.22
CA TRP A 188 12.93 1.50 -24.09
C TRP A 188 13.84 0.33 -24.48
N SER A 189 14.28 -0.44 -23.49
CA SER A 189 15.12 -1.60 -23.72
C SER A 189 14.36 -2.87 -23.38
N CYS A 190 14.81 -4.00 -23.91
CA CYS A 190 14.32 -5.30 -23.50
C CYS A 190 15.40 -6.36 -23.47
N ILE A 191 15.10 -7.42 -22.73
CA ILE A 191 15.92 -8.61 -22.64
C ILE A 191 15.04 -9.86 -22.76
N CYS A 192 15.32 -10.65 -23.78
CA CYS A 192 14.69 -11.93 -24.05
C CYS A 192 15.59 -13.05 -23.53
N VAL A 193 15.11 -13.85 -22.58
CA VAL A 193 15.86 -14.95 -21.98
C VAL A 193 15.39 -16.27 -22.57
N LEU A 194 16.32 -17.09 -23.07
CA LEU A 194 16.01 -18.37 -23.67
C LEU A 194 15.30 -19.30 -22.67
N ARG A 195 14.22 -19.95 -23.12
CA ARG A 195 13.49 -20.94 -22.32
C ARG A 195 13.45 -22.32 -22.99
N PRO A 196 13.42 -23.40 -22.20
CA PRO A 196 13.18 -24.74 -22.73
C PRO A 196 11.92 -24.77 -23.62
N GLY A 197 12.07 -25.27 -24.85
CA GLY A 197 10.99 -25.34 -25.84
C GLY A 197 10.77 -24.07 -26.68
N SER A 198 11.60 -23.03 -26.54
CA SER A 198 11.48 -21.77 -27.30
C SER A 198 12.63 -21.48 -28.27
N LEU A 199 13.56 -22.42 -28.45
CA LEU A 199 14.80 -22.21 -29.22
C LEU A 199 14.54 -21.77 -30.67
N ASP A 200 13.57 -22.38 -31.34
CA ASP A 200 13.27 -22.05 -32.75
C ASP A 200 12.81 -20.60 -32.90
N PHE A 201 11.84 -20.17 -32.07
CA PHE A 201 11.37 -18.78 -32.06
C PHE A 201 12.47 -17.80 -31.64
N PHE A 202 13.32 -18.17 -30.69
CA PHE A 202 14.46 -17.36 -30.25
C PHE A 202 15.47 -17.16 -31.40
N ASN A 203 15.85 -18.23 -32.09
CA ASN A 203 16.77 -18.19 -33.22
C ASN A 203 16.19 -17.44 -34.41
N GLU A 204 14.89 -17.58 -34.67
CA GLU A 204 14.20 -16.80 -35.69
C GLU A 204 14.29 -15.30 -35.39
N MET A 205 13.94 -14.88 -34.16
CA MET A 205 13.96 -13.46 -33.80
C MET A 205 15.37 -12.86 -33.80
N THR A 206 16.37 -13.59 -33.33
CA THR A 206 17.79 -13.14 -33.39
C THR A 206 18.33 -13.00 -34.81
N SER A 207 17.70 -13.63 -35.81
CA SER A 207 18.12 -13.51 -37.22
C SER A 207 17.79 -12.15 -37.84
N TYR A 208 16.80 -11.42 -37.31
CA TYR A 208 16.43 -10.10 -37.83
C TYR A 208 17.50 -9.06 -37.47
N ASP A 209 18.13 -8.46 -38.49
CA ASP A 209 19.17 -7.45 -38.33
C ASP A 209 18.70 -6.23 -37.51
N SER A 210 17.42 -5.85 -37.62
CA SER A 210 16.82 -4.74 -36.87
C SER A 210 16.74 -5.00 -35.35
N LEU A 211 16.74 -6.27 -34.94
CA LEU A 211 16.77 -6.69 -33.53
C LEU A 211 18.22 -6.91 -33.10
N ARG A 212 18.97 -7.74 -33.84
CA ARG A 212 20.34 -8.16 -33.51
C ARG A 212 21.33 -7.01 -33.39
N ARG A 213 21.20 -5.97 -34.22
CA ARG A 213 22.12 -4.82 -34.22
C ARG A 213 21.67 -3.70 -33.29
N ASN A 214 20.51 -3.83 -32.64
CA ASN A 214 19.95 -2.78 -31.81
C ASN A 214 20.47 -2.90 -30.36
N PRO A 215 21.23 -1.92 -29.84
CA PRO A 215 21.80 -2.00 -28.49
C PRO A 215 20.74 -1.99 -27.38
N ARG A 216 19.48 -1.67 -27.68
CA ARG A 216 18.36 -1.72 -26.72
C ARG A 216 17.78 -3.12 -26.55
N ILE A 217 18.16 -4.08 -27.41
CA ILE A 217 17.54 -5.40 -27.48
C ILE A 217 18.63 -6.43 -27.17
N ILE A 218 18.45 -7.16 -26.09
CA ILE A 218 19.39 -8.19 -25.63
C ILE A 218 18.70 -9.55 -25.71
N PHE A 219 19.42 -10.51 -26.27
CA PHE A 219 19.03 -11.92 -26.25
C PHE A 219 20.05 -12.65 -25.36
N SER A 220 19.58 -13.23 -24.26
CA SER A 220 20.39 -14.03 -23.35
C SER A 220 20.17 -15.50 -23.64
N GLU A 221 21.24 -16.20 -24.01
CA GLU A 221 21.23 -17.64 -24.30
C GLU A 221 21.18 -18.51 -23.03
N ASP A 222 21.34 -17.89 -21.85
CA ASP A 222 21.19 -18.58 -20.57
C ASP A 222 19.76 -19.10 -20.40
N THR A 223 19.65 -20.36 -20.00
CA THR A 223 18.35 -21.04 -19.89
C THR A 223 17.81 -21.04 -18.47
N THR A 224 16.50 -20.83 -18.33
CA THR A 224 15.80 -21.02 -17.05
C THR A 224 15.29 -22.45 -16.90
N ALA A 225 14.98 -22.88 -15.67
CA ALA A 225 14.34 -24.18 -15.45
C ALA A 225 12.98 -24.28 -16.20
N PRO A 226 12.57 -25.46 -16.68
CA PRO A 226 11.31 -25.68 -17.41
C PRO A 226 10.11 -25.69 -16.44
N LEU A 227 9.88 -24.57 -15.77
CA LEU A 227 8.81 -24.38 -14.79
C LEU A 227 7.72 -23.49 -15.37
N ASP A 228 6.48 -23.95 -15.28
CA ASP A 228 5.32 -23.20 -15.76
C ASP A 228 4.14 -23.25 -14.78
N SER A 229 3.30 -22.22 -14.82
CA SER A 229 2.16 -22.11 -13.91
C SER A 229 1.06 -23.14 -14.20
N THR A 230 0.98 -23.67 -15.42
CA THR A 230 -0.03 -24.66 -15.82
C THR A 230 0.24 -26.01 -15.13
N SER A 231 1.50 -26.43 -15.05
CA SER A 231 1.93 -27.61 -14.30
C SER A 231 1.62 -27.48 -12.80
N VAL A 232 1.82 -26.28 -12.21
CA VAL A 232 1.43 -25.99 -10.82
C VAL A 232 -0.08 -26.11 -10.61
N ARG A 233 -0.90 -25.53 -11.51
CA ARG A 233 -2.37 -25.67 -11.43
C ARG A 233 -2.84 -27.12 -11.60
N LYS A 234 -2.05 -27.98 -12.25
CA LYS A 234 -2.29 -29.42 -12.39
C LYS A 234 -1.77 -30.25 -11.20
N GLY A 235 -1.12 -29.63 -10.21
CA GLY A 235 -0.70 -30.26 -8.96
C GLY A 235 0.82 -30.42 -8.80
N ASP A 236 1.64 -30.06 -9.78
CA ASP A 236 3.10 -30.07 -9.61
C ASP A 236 3.59 -28.82 -8.88
N LEU A 237 3.77 -28.96 -7.57
CA LEU A 237 4.19 -27.85 -6.69
C LEU A 237 5.71 -27.67 -6.60
N SER A 238 6.51 -28.44 -7.35
CA SER A 238 7.99 -28.40 -7.28
C SER A 238 8.56 -27.02 -7.67
N GLY A 239 7.88 -26.35 -8.60
CA GLY A 239 8.24 -25.02 -9.08
C GLY A 239 7.93 -23.86 -8.12
N LEU A 240 7.16 -24.09 -7.04
CA LEU A 240 6.78 -23.02 -6.11
C LEU A 240 7.89 -22.72 -5.10
N LEU A 241 8.02 -21.44 -4.73
CA LEU A 241 8.80 -21.03 -3.56
C LEU A 241 8.11 -21.51 -2.28
N PRO A 242 8.84 -21.82 -1.19
CA PRO A 242 8.23 -22.40 0.02
C PRO A 242 7.08 -21.58 0.61
N LYS A 243 7.26 -20.26 0.82
CA LYS A 243 6.20 -19.37 1.35
C LYS A 243 5.00 -19.29 0.39
N VAL A 244 5.26 -19.17 -0.92
CA VAL A 244 4.22 -19.16 -1.97
C VAL A 244 3.44 -20.46 -2.00
N LYS A 245 4.12 -21.61 -1.85
CA LYS A 245 3.48 -22.94 -1.82
C LYS A 245 2.49 -23.06 -0.66
N ASN A 246 2.89 -22.61 0.53
CA ASN A 246 2.02 -22.64 1.71
C ASN A 246 0.77 -21.80 1.49
N ARG A 247 0.93 -20.56 1.00
CA ARG A 247 -0.21 -19.69 0.73
C ARG A 247 -1.09 -20.20 -0.40
N TRP A 248 -0.51 -20.69 -1.50
CA TRP A 248 -1.23 -21.30 -2.61
C TRP A 248 -2.14 -22.44 -2.14
N LEU A 249 -1.63 -23.35 -1.30
CA LEU A 249 -2.41 -24.45 -0.75
C LEU A 249 -3.57 -23.97 0.12
N SER A 250 -3.34 -22.95 0.96
CA SER A 250 -4.39 -22.29 1.74
C SER A 250 -5.49 -21.69 0.85
N LEU A 251 -5.12 -21.00 -0.23
CA LEU A 251 -6.07 -20.43 -1.19
C LEU A 251 -6.88 -21.50 -1.95
N GLN A 252 -6.29 -22.67 -2.23
CA GLN A 252 -7.04 -23.77 -2.86
C GLN A 252 -8.04 -24.41 -1.89
N GLN A 253 -7.71 -24.50 -0.60
CA GLN A 253 -8.60 -25.03 0.44
C GLN A 253 -9.77 -24.07 0.73
N SER A 254 -9.54 -22.76 0.66
CA SER A 254 -10.56 -21.74 0.91
C SER A 254 -11.51 -21.46 -0.26
N LYS A 255 -11.44 -22.20 -1.38
CA LYS A 255 -12.37 -22.02 -2.52
C LYS A 255 -13.86 -22.29 -2.19
N GLY A 256 -14.19 -22.60 -0.93
CA GLY A 256 -15.56 -22.66 -0.38
C GLY A 256 -15.86 -21.69 0.79
N GLU A 257 -14.89 -20.91 1.28
CA GLU A 257 -15.09 -19.96 2.39
C GLU A 257 -14.34 -18.65 2.09
N THR A 258 -15.02 -17.51 2.21
CA THR A 258 -14.45 -16.14 2.15
C THR A 258 -13.05 -16.13 2.77
N LEU A 259 -12.06 -15.52 2.08
CA LEU A 259 -10.67 -15.36 2.52
C LEU A 259 -10.63 -14.95 4.00
N LYS A 260 -10.56 -15.94 4.90
CA LYS A 260 -10.29 -15.67 6.31
C LYS A 260 -8.88 -15.14 6.36
N SER A 261 -8.71 -14.00 7.01
CA SER A 261 -7.43 -13.54 7.52
C SER A 261 -6.74 -14.69 8.27
N ASP A 262 -5.40 -14.66 8.27
CA ASP A 262 -4.53 -15.69 8.84
C ASP A 262 -5.12 -16.39 10.08
N PRO A 263 -5.27 -17.74 10.08
CA PRO A 263 -5.77 -18.48 11.24
C PRO A 263 -4.89 -18.37 12.50
N SER A 264 -3.74 -17.68 12.44
CA SER A 264 -2.98 -17.27 13.62
C SER A 264 -3.56 -16.05 14.37
N ILE A 265 -4.65 -15.44 13.88
CA ILE A 265 -5.34 -14.33 14.55
C ILE A 265 -6.38 -14.90 15.52
N LEU A 266 -6.31 -14.40 16.76
CA LEU A 266 -7.10 -14.84 17.91
C LEU A 266 -8.59 -15.15 17.58
N PRO A 267 -9.18 -16.19 18.19
CA PRO A 267 -10.63 -16.36 18.17
C PRO A 267 -11.31 -15.17 18.90
N SER A 268 -12.38 -14.65 18.29
CA SER A 268 -13.38 -13.69 18.83
C SER A 268 -13.02 -12.20 18.94
N ILE A 269 -12.46 -11.57 17.90
CA ILE A 269 -12.53 -10.09 17.80
C ILE A 269 -13.92 -9.71 17.25
N ASP A 270 -14.85 -9.41 18.15
CA ASP A 270 -16.21 -9.03 17.78
C ASP A 270 -16.42 -7.50 17.76
N THR A 271 -15.53 -6.72 18.39
CA THR A 271 -15.72 -5.28 18.58
C THR A 271 -14.50 -4.43 18.20
N PHE A 272 -14.73 -3.37 17.45
CA PHE A 272 -13.77 -2.32 17.09
C PHE A 272 -14.20 -0.98 17.69
N TYR A 273 -13.22 -0.18 18.12
CA TYR A 273 -13.46 1.11 18.75
C TYR A 273 -12.80 2.23 17.94
N ILE A 274 -13.60 3.02 17.23
CA ILE A 274 -13.15 4.28 16.62
C ILE A 274 -12.87 5.27 17.73
N ARG A 275 -11.59 5.52 18.01
CA ARG A 275 -11.17 6.43 19.06
C ARG A 275 -11.22 7.86 18.52
N ASN A 276 -12.03 8.70 19.16
CA ASN A 276 -12.17 10.12 18.87
C ASN A 276 -11.27 10.91 19.82
N GLU A 277 -10.15 11.40 19.30
CA GLU A 277 -9.09 12.14 19.99
C GLU A 277 -9.40 13.65 20.13
N GLY A 278 -10.54 14.11 19.61
CA GLY A 278 -11.04 15.47 19.77
C GLY A 278 -10.03 16.55 19.39
N LYS A 279 -9.69 17.41 20.36
CA LYS A 279 -8.82 18.57 20.16
C LYS A 279 -7.42 18.17 19.66
N TRP A 280 -6.91 17.01 20.07
CA TRP A 280 -5.60 16.53 19.63
C TRP A 280 -5.54 16.40 18.11
N ALA A 281 -6.54 15.73 17.51
CA ALA A 281 -6.58 15.47 16.08
C ALA A 281 -6.65 16.76 15.23
N VAL A 282 -7.42 17.76 15.68
CA VAL A 282 -7.66 19.00 14.89
C VAL A 282 -6.66 20.12 15.17
N GLN A 283 -5.74 19.92 16.12
CA GLN A 283 -4.78 20.93 16.56
C GLN A 283 -4.05 21.69 15.44
N PRO A 284 -3.56 21.05 14.36
CA PRO A 284 -2.78 21.75 13.33
C PRO A 284 -3.61 22.83 12.64
N PHE A 285 -4.91 22.56 12.48
CA PHE A 285 -5.84 23.40 11.74
C PHE A 285 -6.28 24.64 12.52
N LEU A 286 -6.24 24.61 13.85
CA LEU A 286 -6.86 25.63 14.71
C LEU A 286 -6.28 27.03 14.52
N LYS A 287 -5.01 27.15 14.12
CA LYS A 287 -4.35 28.45 13.91
C LYS A 287 -4.73 29.11 12.58
N HIS A 288 -5.23 28.31 11.64
CA HIS A 288 -5.40 28.69 10.24
C HIS A 288 -6.85 28.55 9.76
N SER A 289 -7.69 27.84 10.52
CA SER A 289 -9.11 27.70 10.22
C SER A 289 -9.86 28.98 10.53
N ASN A 290 -10.79 29.35 9.64
CA ASN A 290 -11.73 30.44 9.85
C ASN A 290 -12.90 30.05 10.78
N CYS A 291 -12.91 28.82 11.29
CA CYS A 291 -13.96 28.29 12.16
C CYS A 291 -13.55 28.33 13.64
N SER A 292 -14.55 28.36 14.53
CA SER A 292 -14.30 28.22 15.96
C SER A 292 -13.83 26.80 16.30
N LEU A 293 -13.14 26.65 17.45
CA LEU A 293 -12.75 25.33 17.97
C LEU A 293 -13.96 24.39 18.10
N ASP A 294 -15.09 24.89 18.59
CA ASP A 294 -16.31 24.10 18.73
C ASP A 294 -16.82 23.57 17.39
N HIS A 295 -16.76 24.40 16.35
CA HIS A 295 -17.14 23.99 15.00
C HIS A 295 -16.18 22.95 14.42
N SER A 296 -14.86 23.11 14.61
CA SER A 296 -13.86 22.09 14.22
C SER A 296 -14.08 20.77 14.96
N LEU A 297 -14.41 20.81 16.25
CA LEU A 297 -14.71 19.62 17.05
C LEU A 297 -16.03 18.95 16.59
N GLN A 298 -17.05 19.74 16.22
CA GLN A 298 -18.29 19.21 15.65
C GLN A 298 -18.02 18.51 14.31
N ALA A 299 -17.23 19.11 13.42
CA ALA A 299 -16.81 18.51 12.15
C ALA A 299 -16.04 17.20 12.39
N TYR A 300 -15.12 17.18 13.36
CA TYR A 300 -14.36 15.96 13.70
C TYR A 300 -15.24 14.86 14.31
N ASN A 301 -16.20 15.22 15.18
CA ASN A 301 -17.18 14.28 15.71
C ASN A 301 -18.02 13.65 14.60
N MET A 302 -18.42 14.45 13.60
CA MET A 302 -19.15 13.95 12.43
C MET A 302 -18.27 13.02 11.57
N PHE A 303 -17.00 13.37 11.37
CA PHE A 303 -16.02 12.52 10.71
C PHE A 303 -15.90 11.16 11.40
N CYS A 304 -15.74 11.12 12.74
CA CYS A 304 -15.65 9.88 13.51
C CYS A 304 -16.91 8.99 13.38
N LYS A 305 -18.10 9.60 13.42
CA LYS A 305 -19.37 8.87 13.24
C LYS A 305 -19.50 8.28 11.84
N LYS A 306 -19.13 9.03 10.81
CA LYS A 306 -19.15 8.52 9.42
C LYS A 306 -18.08 7.46 9.20
N LEU A 307 -16.90 7.61 9.82
CA LEU A 307 -15.84 6.62 9.80
C LEU A 307 -16.29 5.28 10.41
N GLN A 308 -16.98 5.33 11.56
CA GLN A 308 -17.62 4.15 12.16
C GLN A 308 -18.52 3.42 11.15
N TYR A 309 -19.37 4.15 10.43
CA TYR A 309 -20.25 3.57 9.42
C TYR A 309 -19.48 2.97 8.23
N VAL A 310 -18.43 3.65 7.73
CA VAL A 310 -17.57 3.12 6.65
C VAL A 310 -16.90 1.81 7.09
N PHE A 311 -16.42 1.71 8.33
CA PHE A 311 -15.90 0.44 8.86
C PHE A 311 -16.98 -0.65 8.97
N GLN A 312 -18.20 -0.32 9.40
CA GLN A 312 -19.30 -1.27 9.43
C GLN A 312 -19.61 -1.84 8.04
N LEU A 313 -19.62 -0.98 7.00
CA LEU A 313 -19.78 -1.41 5.61
C LEU A 313 -18.64 -2.33 5.16
N ALA A 314 -17.39 -1.95 5.43
CA ALA A 314 -16.22 -2.74 5.06
C ALA A 314 -16.15 -4.10 5.77
N PHE A 315 -16.70 -4.18 6.98
CA PHE A 315 -16.84 -5.42 7.74
C PHE A 315 -18.11 -6.22 7.40
N ASP A 316 -18.91 -5.78 6.42
CA ASP A 316 -20.20 -6.40 6.08
C ASP A 316 -21.10 -6.56 7.32
N PHE A 317 -20.98 -5.62 8.27
CA PHE A 317 -21.63 -5.61 9.60
C PHE A 317 -21.44 -6.89 10.42
N ARG A 318 -20.38 -7.67 10.17
CA ARG A 318 -20.05 -8.87 10.94
C ARG A 318 -19.43 -8.55 12.29
N HIS A 319 -18.93 -7.33 12.45
CA HIS A 319 -18.30 -6.84 13.67
C HIS A 319 -19.06 -5.63 14.22
N THR A 320 -19.07 -5.50 15.54
CA THR A 320 -19.54 -4.30 16.24
C THR A 320 -18.50 -3.20 16.10
N VAL A 321 -18.91 -2.01 15.68
CA VAL A 321 -18.03 -0.84 15.63
C VAL A 321 -18.65 0.27 16.47
N GLN A 322 -17.91 0.78 17.46
CA GLN A 322 -18.37 1.82 18.39
C GLN A 322 -17.41 3.01 18.38
N VAL A 323 -17.87 4.18 18.81
CA VAL A 323 -17.01 5.36 18.99
C VAL A 323 -16.67 5.53 20.46
N LEU A 324 -15.37 5.63 20.76
CA LEU A 324 -14.83 5.91 22.09
C LEU A 324 -14.28 7.33 22.14
N LYS A 325 -14.64 8.13 23.16
CA LYS A 325 -14.05 9.47 23.34
C LYS A 325 -12.80 9.39 24.22
N LEU A 326 -11.71 10.02 23.77
CA LEU A 326 -10.45 10.12 24.52
C LEU A 326 -10.64 10.67 25.94
N GLN A 327 -11.55 11.63 26.13
CA GLN A 327 -11.82 12.25 27.42
C GLN A 327 -12.18 11.23 28.52
N GLY A 328 -12.88 10.14 28.19
CA GLY A 328 -13.18 9.07 29.16
C GLY A 328 -11.91 8.36 29.64
N GLN A 329 -11.01 8.06 28.71
CA GLN A 329 -9.72 7.44 29.01
C GLN A 329 -8.81 8.35 29.83
N GLU A 330 -8.80 9.66 29.51
CA GLU A 330 -8.05 10.65 30.28
C GLU A 330 -8.51 10.72 31.74
N ILE A 331 -9.82 10.67 32.01
CA ILE A 331 -10.36 10.69 33.37
C ILE A 331 -9.84 9.47 34.15
N LYS A 332 -9.91 8.28 33.55
CA LYS A 332 -9.45 7.05 34.19
C LYS A 332 -7.95 7.05 34.44
N LEU A 333 -7.17 7.54 33.47
CA LEU A 333 -5.72 7.68 33.61
C LEU A 333 -5.35 8.66 34.72
N ARG A 334 -6.00 9.83 34.79
CA ARG A 334 -5.80 10.80 35.88
C ARG A 334 -6.12 10.22 37.25
N GLN A 335 -7.13 9.36 37.36
CA GLN A 335 -7.43 8.66 38.61
C GLN A 335 -6.30 7.72 39.04
N LEU A 336 -5.72 6.95 38.10
CA LEU A 336 -4.58 6.08 38.39
C LEU A 336 -3.34 6.87 38.83
N LEU A 337 -3.02 7.97 38.12
CA LEU A 337 -1.92 8.86 38.47
C LEU A 337 -2.12 9.50 39.85
N SER A 338 -3.35 9.97 40.14
CA SER A 338 -3.71 10.56 41.45
C SER A 338 -3.67 9.53 42.59
N ALA A 339 -3.86 8.25 42.29
CA ALA A 339 -3.70 7.15 43.23
C ALA A 339 -2.23 6.73 43.44
N GLY A 340 -1.26 7.48 42.88
CA GLY A 340 0.17 7.25 43.05
C GLY A 340 0.74 6.14 42.17
N LYS A 341 0.05 5.76 41.08
CA LYS A 341 0.61 4.82 40.10
C LYS A 341 1.60 5.54 39.20
N ASN A 342 2.81 5.00 39.08
CA ASN A 342 3.80 5.45 38.11
C ASN A 342 3.52 4.78 36.76
N ILE A 343 3.36 5.58 35.71
CA ILE A 343 2.95 5.08 34.39
C ILE A 343 3.92 5.60 33.33
N ILE A 344 4.48 4.70 32.53
CA ILE A 344 5.17 5.02 31.27
C ILE A 344 4.14 4.86 30.15
N SER A 345 3.86 5.94 29.42
CA SER A 345 2.94 5.89 28.28
C SER A 345 3.68 5.85 26.95
N LEU A 346 3.23 4.97 26.06
CA LEU A 346 3.59 4.94 24.64
C LEU A 346 2.57 5.69 23.77
N ASP A 347 1.40 6.03 24.31
CA ASP A 347 0.34 6.69 23.58
C ASP A 347 0.57 8.21 23.54
N PRO A 348 0.54 8.85 22.36
CA PRO A 348 0.81 10.28 22.25
C PRO A 348 -0.33 11.15 22.81
N CYS A 349 -1.55 10.64 22.91
CA CYS A 349 -2.70 11.40 23.41
C CYS A 349 -2.85 11.29 24.94
N LEU A 350 -2.32 10.24 25.55
CA LEU A 350 -2.52 9.90 26.96
C LEU A 350 -1.19 9.94 27.72
N SER A 351 -0.91 11.07 28.37
CA SER A 351 0.34 11.23 29.12
C SER A 351 0.35 10.45 30.42
N GLY A 352 1.40 9.65 30.62
CA GLY A 352 1.73 9.01 31.89
C GLY A 352 2.48 9.94 32.84
N SER A 353 3.05 9.36 33.91
CA SER A 353 4.07 10.04 34.74
C SER A 353 5.32 10.34 33.90
N HIS A 354 5.66 9.38 33.03
CA HIS A 354 6.71 9.48 32.04
C HIS A 354 6.17 9.03 30.69
N ASN A 355 6.78 9.49 29.60
CA ASN A 355 6.36 9.12 28.25
C ASN A 355 7.54 8.65 27.41
N LEU A 356 7.27 7.73 26.49
CA LEU A 356 8.20 7.28 25.46
C LEU A 356 7.45 7.25 24.12
N GLY A 357 7.75 8.23 23.26
CA GLY A 357 7.24 8.23 21.88
C GLY A 357 7.87 7.09 21.09
N VAL A 358 7.04 6.24 20.48
CA VAL A 358 7.49 5.11 19.65
C VAL A 358 6.88 5.24 18.26
N TRP A 359 7.72 5.16 17.23
CA TRP A 359 7.30 5.12 15.84
C TRP A 359 7.58 3.74 15.26
N HIS A 360 6.51 3.07 14.82
CA HIS A 360 6.61 1.93 13.93
C HIS A 360 6.77 2.45 12.50
N VAL A 361 7.98 2.30 11.95
CA VAL A 361 8.35 2.79 10.64
C VAL A 361 8.03 1.73 9.60
N SER A 362 7.46 2.16 8.47
CA SER A 362 7.17 1.28 7.33
C SER A 362 7.58 1.91 6.00
N ARG A 363 7.47 1.15 4.92
CA ARG A 363 7.61 1.65 3.54
C ARG A 363 6.22 1.77 2.89
N PRO A 364 6.04 2.66 1.89
CA PRO A 364 4.77 2.79 1.19
C PRO A 364 4.26 1.43 0.70
N LEU A 365 2.97 1.13 0.94
CA LEU A 365 2.29 -0.10 0.53
C LEU A 365 2.86 -1.43 1.08
N VAL A 366 3.88 -1.42 1.94
CA VAL A 366 4.47 -2.62 2.55
C VAL A 366 3.74 -2.98 3.85
N LYS A 367 3.57 -4.28 4.14
CA LYS A 367 2.83 -4.77 5.32
C LYS A 367 3.64 -4.62 6.61
N ALA A 368 4.85 -5.15 6.63
CA ALA A 368 5.68 -5.20 7.83
C ALA A 368 6.25 -3.82 8.19
N SER A 369 6.33 -3.55 9.49
CA SER A 369 7.20 -2.49 9.99
C SER A 369 8.65 -2.86 9.67
N THR A 370 9.42 -1.90 9.16
CA THR A 370 10.82 -2.09 8.81
C THR A 370 11.77 -1.68 9.92
N ALA A 371 11.30 -0.87 10.87
CA ALA A 371 12.04 -0.47 12.05
C ALA A 371 11.09 0.06 13.13
N ILE A 372 11.58 0.10 14.36
CA ILE A 372 10.94 0.81 15.47
C ILE A 372 11.94 1.81 16.01
N VAL A 373 11.54 3.08 16.09
CA VAL A 373 12.41 4.18 16.54
C VAL A 373 11.76 4.95 17.68
N ALA A 374 12.58 5.34 18.67
CA ALA A 374 12.14 6.25 19.71
C ALA A 374 12.08 7.67 19.13
N HIS A 375 10.92 8.31 19.26
CA HIS A 375 10.71 9.69 18.84
C HIS A 375 10.89 10.63 20.03
N THR A 376 11.73 11.65 19.86
CA THR A 376 12.14 12.55 20.94
C THR A 376 11.49 13.93 20.89
N GLU A 377 10.83 14.29 19.78
CA GLU A 377 10.15 15.58 19.67
C GLU A 377 8.69 15.52 20.13
N GLN A 378 8.28 16.55 20.88
CA GLN A 378 6.94 16.81 21.40
C GLN A 378 6.36 15.70 22.27
N THR A 379 6.97 15.50 23.44
CA THR A 379 6.33 14.74 24.50
C THR A 379 5.05 15.48 24.95
N PRO A 380 3.88 14.83 25.01
CA PRO A 380 2.71 15.41 25.66
C PRO A 380 3.04 15.70 27.15
N PRO A 381 2.26 16.51 27.88
CA PRO A 381 2.64 16.96 29.23
C PRO A 381 2.99 15.79 30.17
N GLY A 382 4.29 15.66 30.49
CA GLY A 382 4.86 14.61 31.34
C GLY A 382 6.39 14.57 31.19
N GLU A 383 7.07 13.90 32.11
CA GLU A 383 8.54 13.79 32.06
C GLU A 383 8.98 12.80 30.96
N HIS A 384 10.14 13.04 30.33
CA HIS A 384 10.70 12.08 29.39
C HIS A 384 11.11 10.80 30.12
N ILE A 385 10.96 9.61 29.52
CA ILE A 385 11.30 8.32 30.17
C ILE A 385 12.71 8.30 30.80
N GLY A 386 13.67 9.03 30.23
CA GLY A 386 15.03 9.18 30.77
C GLY A 386 15.13 9.88 32.13
N GLN A 387 14.05 10.50 32.62
CA GLN A 387 13.94 11.15 33.93
C GLN A 387 13.26 10.24 34.98
N ALA A 388 12.83 9.03 34.58
CA ALA A 388 12.22 8.08 35.49
C ALA A 388 13.19 7.67 36.61
N LYS A 389 12.66 7.60 37.84
CA LYS A 389 13.42 7.20 39.04
C LYS A 389 13.24 5.70 39.27
N ALA A 390 14.24 5.08 39.91
CA ALA A 390 14.17 3.66 40.25
C ALA A 390 12.85 3.31 40.97
N GLY A 391 12.20 2.24 40.52
CA GLY A 391 10.87 1.85 40.96
C GLY A 391 10.11 1.03 39.92
N GLU A 392 8.89 0.64 40.30
CA GLU A 392 7.99 -0.12 39.44
C GLU A 392 7.05 0.81 38.65
N TYR A 393 6.86 0.50 37.37
CA TYR A 393 6.03 1.25 36.44
C TYR A 393 4.99 0.36 35.76
N LEU A 394 3.80 0.93 35.53
CA LEU A 394 2.83 0.39 34.59
C LEU A 394 3.18 0.88 33.18
N LEU A 395 3.08 0.02 32.17
CA LEU A 395 3.28 0.40 30.78
C LEU A 395 1.93 0.55 30.07
N LEU A 396 1.60 1.75 29.62
CA LEU A 396 0.41 2.02 28.81
C LEU A 396 0.75 1.94 27.33
N ALA A 397 0.06 1.06 26.59
CA ALA A 397 0.18 0.88 25.15
C ALA A 397 -1.18 0.83 24.46
N GLU A 398 -1.21 1.14 23.16
CA GLU A 398 -2.45 1.10 22.37
C GLU A 398 -3.03 -0.32 22.27
N GLN A 399 -2.18 -1.30 21.94
CA GLN A 399 -2.56 -2.69 21.79
C GLN A 399 -1.55 -3.61 22.46
N LEU A 400 -2.05 -4.72 23.01
CA LEU A 400 -1.27 -5.77 23.65
C LEU A 400 -1.61 -7.14 23.00
N PRO A 401 -0.70 -8.13 23.02
CA PRO A 401 0.69 -8.03 23.50
C PRO A 401 1.56 -7.16 22.58
N LEU A 402 2.68 -6.65 23.12
CA LEU A 402 3.67 -5.91 22.34
C LEU A 402 4.50 -6.88 21.50
N ASP A 403 5.00 -6.42 20.35
CA ASP A 403 5.99 -7.16 19.59
C ASP A 403 7.38 -7.07 20.25
N ALA A 404 8.24 -8.04 19.94
CA ALA A 404 9.55 -8.17 20.56
C ALA A 404 10.49 -6.98 20.29
N GLU A 405 10.34 -6.30 19.14
CA GLU A 405 11.16 -5.12 18.82
C GLU A 405 10.76 -3.93 19.70
N THR A 406 9.46 -3.73 19.92
CA THR A 406 8.93 -2.71 20.83
C THR A 406 9.39 -2.97 22.26
N GLU A 407 9.27 -4.20 22.76
CA GLU A 407 9.75 -4.58 24.08
C GLU A 407 11.26 -4.33 24.23
N GLY A 408 12.05 -4.70 23.22
CA GLY A 408 13.48 -4.46 23.17
C GLY A 408 13.84 -2.98 23.22
N LEU A 409 13.13 -2.12 22.48
CA LEU A 409 13.34 -0.67 22.50
C LEU A 409 13.01 -0.09 23.88
N ILE A 410 11.91 -0.51 24.49
CA ILE A 410 11.52 -0.03 25.83
C ILE A 410 12.60 -0.41 26.84
N ALA A 411 13.06 -1.67 26.83
CA ALA A 411 14.11 -2.13 27.73
C ALA A 411 15.42 -1.32 27.57
N GLN A 412 15.78 -0.93 26.35
CA GLN A 412 16.95 -0.08 26.08
C GLN A 412 16.79 1.37 26.57
N ARG A 413 15.56 1.88 26.61
CA ARG A 413 15.25 3.28 26.99
C ARG A 413 14.93 3.43 28.48
N LEU A 414 14.67 2.34 29.17
CA LEU A 414 14.30 2.32 30.58
C LEU A 414 15.53 2.61 31.47
N PRO A 415 15.48 3.61 32.38
CA PRO A 415 16.60 3.89 33.27
C PRO A 415 16.93 2.74 34.24
N ALA A 416 18.18 2.69 34.70
CA ALA A 416 18.63 1.68 35.65
C ALA A 416 17.78 1.68 36.94
N GLY A 417 17.36 0.50 37.38
CA GLY A 417 16.52 0.32 38.57
C GLY A 417 15.03 0.58 38.35
N CYS A 418 14.60 0.89 37.13
CA CYS A 418 13.19 0.91 36.75
C CYS A 418 12.77 -0.47 36.22
N THR A 419 11.56 -0.91 36.55
CA THR A 419 10.98 -2.17 36.04
C THR A 419 9.55 -1.95 35.58
N ILE A 420 9.12 -2.69 34.54
CA ILE A 420 7.72 -2.76 34.14
C ILE A 420 7.04 -3.88 34.92
N SER A 421 6.08 -3.54 35.77
CA SER A 421 5.39 -4.51 36.62
C SER A 421 4.12 -5.07 35.98
N GLN A 422 3.40 -4.24 35.20
CA GLN A 422 2.16 -4.62 34.52
C GLN A 422 1.94 -3.78 33.26
N HIS A 423 1.08 -4.28 32.36
CA HIS A 423 0.66 -3.60 31.15
C HIS A 423 -0.77 -3.06 31.29
N LEU A 424 -1.03 -1.91 30.69
CA LEU A 424 -2.34 -1.29 30.54
C LEU A 424 -2.58 -1.07 29.04
N SER A 425 -3.78 -1.41 28.58
CA SER A 425 -4.27 -1.14 27.24
C SER A 425 -5.31 -0.02 27.22
N HIS A 426 -5.66 0.47 26.03
CA HIS A 426 -6.80 1.37 25.86
C HIS A 426 -8.12 0.80 26.39
N SER A 427 -8.31 -0.51 26.35
CA SER A 427 -9.51 -1.19 26.86
C SER A 427 -9.63 -1.10 28.38
N ASP A 428 -8.50 -1.08 29.10
CA ASP A 428 -8.46 -0.96 30.57
C ASP A 428 -8.79 0.45 31.06
N LEU A 429 -8.63 1.45 30.19
CA LEU A 429 -8.94 2.85 30.46
C LEU A 429 -10.37 3.23 30.09
N ARG A 430 -11.22 2.30 29.65
CA ARG A 430 -12.61 2.59 29.35
C ARG A 430 -13.41 2.91 30.61
N THR A 431 -14.22 3.96 30.54
CA THR A 431 -15.25 4.23 31.54
C THR A 431 -16.48 3.41 31.17
N SER A 432 -16.89 2.47 32.03
CA SER A 432 -18.11 1.69 31.81
C SER A 432 -19.31 2.64 31.69
N THR A 433 -20.01 2.54 30.58
CA THR A 433 -21.36 3.12 30.42
C THR A 433 -22.37 2.20 31.11
N SER A 434 -23.57 2.70 31.39
CA SER A 434 -24.66 1.91 32.00
C SER A 434 -25.06 0.67 31.19
N GLU A 435 -24.71 0.59 29.90
CA GLU A 435 -24.94 -0.57 29.02
C GLU A 435 -23.81 -1.62 29.09
N ASP A 436 -22.60 -1.26 29.54
CA ASP A 436 -21.44 -2.15 29.62
C ASP A 436 -21.51 -3.13 30.81
N ILE A 437 -22.42 -2.90 31.77
CA ILE A 437 -22.49 -3.65 33.02
C ILE A 437 -23.12 -5.06 32.82
N ALA A 438 -23.79 -5.31 31.69
CA ALA A 438 -24.48 -6.56 31.43
C ALA A 438 -23.59 -7.70 30.86
N ASN A 439 -22.39 -7.40 30.34
CA ASN A 439 -21.47 -8.40 29.77
C ASN A 439 -20.08 -8.30 30.41
N THR A 440 -19.92 -8.91 31.58
CA THR A 440 -18.70 -8.93 32.40
C THR A 440 -17.67 -10.00 31.99
N SER A 441 -17.73 -10.52 30.77
CA SER A 441 -16.61 -11.24 30.16
C SER A 441 -15.73 -10.24 29.43
N GLN A 442 -14.44 -10.18 29.75
CA GLN A 442 -13.41 -9.34 29.10
C GLN A 442 -13.60 -9.21 27.58
N ILE A 443 -14.31 -8.20 27.10
CA ILE A 443 -14.45 -7.94 25.67
C ILE A 443 -13.18 -7.22 25.21
N GLN A 444 -12.21 -7.99 24.73
CA GLN A 444 -11.08 -7.50 23.95
C GLN A 444 -11.66 -6.86 22.68
N GLY A 445 -11.45 -5.56 22.49
CA GLY A 445 -11.80 -4.90 21.24
C GLY A 445 -10.64 -4.05 20.76
N ILE A 446 -10.56 -3.86 19.44
CA ILE A 446 -9.40 -3.25 18.81
C ILE A 446 -9.64 -1.74 18.68
N PRO A 447 -8.80 -0.89 19.30
CA PRO A 447 -8.87 0.55 19.05
C PRO A 447 -8.40 0.85 17.62
N LEU A 448 -9.09 1.79 16.99
CA LEU A 448 -8.73 2.37 15.70
C LEU A 448 -8.72 3.88 15.90
N ASN A 449 -7.55 4.49 15.91
CA ASN A 449 -7.40 5.94 16.06
C ASN A 449 -8.05 6.64 14.85
N ALA A 450 -9.10 7.45 15.08
CA ALA A 450 -9.83 8.08 13.99
C ALA A 450 -8.95 9.09 13.23
N ARG A 451 -8.01 9.73 13.95
CA ARG A 451 -7.08 10.70 13.36
C ARG A 451 -6.24 10.07 12.25
N ASP A 452 -5.93 8.78 12.33
CA ASP A 452 -5.08 8.08 11.37
C ASP A 452 -5.72 7.96 9.97
N PHE A 453 -7.01 8.29 9.87
CA PHE A 453 -7.77 8.34 8.62
C PHE A 453 -8.06 9.78 8.16
N LEU A 454 -7.76 10.79 9.00
CA LEU A 454 -7.88 12.20 8.67
C LEU A 454 -6.53 12.74 8.17
N ALA A 455 -6.39 12.86 6.86
CA ALA A 455 -5.20 13.39 6.19
C ALA A 455 -4.82 14.76 6.79
N GLY A 456 -3.56 14.95 7.18
CA GLY A 456 -3.07 16.21 7.76
C GLY A 456 -3.30 16.41 9.27
N SER A 457 -3.95 15.47 9.95
CA SER A 457 -4.18 15.51 11.40
C SER A 457 -2.89 15.35 12.23
N HIS A 458 -2.91 15.79 13.49
CA HIS A 458 -1.73 15.78 14.37
C HIS A 458 -1.30 14.36 14.78
N GLU A 459 -0.03 14.02 14.53
CA GLU A 459 0.54 12.70 14.79
C GLU A 459 -0.31 11.53 14.25
N ALA A 460 -0.99 11.78 13.13
CA ALA A 460 -1.90 10.84 12.52
C ALA A 460 -1.22 9.91 11.52
N GLY A 461 -1.66 8.66 11.48
CA GLY A 461 -1.36 7.72 10.42
C GLY A 461 -0.03 6.99 10.59
N THR A 462 0.29 6.15 9.60
CA THR A 462 1.51 5.34 9.59
C THR A 462 2.73 6.22 9.31
N VAL A 463 3.81 6.01 10.07
CA VAL A 463 5.11 6.61 9.78
C VAL A 463 5.77 5.86 8.61
N LEU A 464 6.03 6.58 7.52
CA LEU A 464 6.70 6.06 6.34
C LEU A 464 8.13 6.60 6.24
N GLN A 465 9.08 5.74 5.90
CA GLN A 465 10.45 6.14 5.58
C GLN A 465 10.61 6.26 4.06
N LEU A 466 10.95 7.47 3.61
CA LEU A 466 11.27 7.79 2.22
C LEU A 466 12.79 8.04 2.11
N GLY A 467 13.50 7.25 1.32
CA GLY A 467 14.96 7.27 1.30
C GLY A 467 15.58 6.90 2.66
N GLU A 468 16.80 7.38 2.94
CA GLU A 468 17.55 7.04 4.16
C GLU A 468 17.09 7.83 5.40
N ALA A 469 16.73 9.12 5.24
CA ALA A 469 16.63 10.04 6.38
C ALA A 469 15.26 10.74 6.54
N GLN A 470 14.32 10.56 5.60
CA GLN A 470 13.05 11.29 5.64
C GLN A 470 11.93 10.40 6.20
N PHE A 471 11.42 10.78 7.38
CA PHE A 471 10.17 10.25 7.91
C PHE A 471 9.02 11.17 7.55
N VAL A 472 7.91 10.57 7.10
CA VAL A 472 6.65 11.25 6.81
C VAL A 472 5.51 10.50 7.47
N ARG A 473 4.34 11.12 7.58
CA ARG A 473 3.14 10.45 8.09
C ARG A 473 2.05 10.43 7.02
N ALA A 474 1.50 9.25 6.79
CA ALA A 474 0.46 9.04 5.79
C ALA A 474 -0.82 8.47 6.41
N PRO A 475 -2.00 8.93 5.97
CA PRO A 475 -3.25 8.34 6.42
C PRO A 475 -3.30 6.85 6.04
N ASN A 476 -3.99 6.04 6.85
CA ASN A 476 -4.07 4.59 6.71
C ASN A 476 -5.01 4.14 5.56
N ILE A 477 -4.85 4.75 4.39
CA ILE A 477 -5.64 4.56 3.17
C ILE A 477 -4.76 4.66 1.91
N LEU A 478 -5.25 4.11 0.80
CA LEU A 478 -4.58 4.19 -0.49
C LEU A 478 -4.46 5.65 -0.99
N PRO A 479 -3.41 6.00 -1.74
CA PRO A 479 -2.35 5.11 -2.27
C PRO A 479 -1.15 4.92 -1.32
N TYR A 480 -1.19 5.47 -0.12
CA TYR A 480 -0.01 5.51 0.75
C TYR A 480 0.19 4.22 1.55
N VAL A 481 -0.90 3.77 2.16
CA VAL A 481 -0.91 2.68 3.13
C VAL A 481 -2.10 1.79 2.79
N ARG A 482 -1.89 0.47 2.78
CA ARG A 482 -2.99 -0.46 2.54
C ARG A 482 -3.83 -0.60 3.79
N PRO A 483 -5.16 -0.34 3.73
CA PRO A 483 -6.05 -0.58 4.87
C PRO A 483 -5.94 -2.01 5.40
N SER A 484 -5.83 -3.01 4.52
CA SER A 484 -5.70 -4.42 4.91
C SER A 484 -4.39 -4.77 5.65
N HIS A 485 -3.39 -3.89 5.62
CA HIS A 485 -2.13 -4.06 6.36
C HIS A 485 -2.14 -3.44 7.76
N ARG A 486 -3.06 -2.50 8.01
CA ARG A 486 -3.13 -1.71 9.25
C ARG A 486 -4.41 -1.92 10.03
N THR A 487 -5.42 -2.45 9.37
CA THR A 487 -6.74 -2.68 9.91
C THR A 487 -7.17 -4.11 9.59
N HIS A 488 -8.36 -4.49 10.04
CA HIS A 488 -8.97 -5.77 9.71
C HIS A 488 -9.86 -5.69 8.45
N VAL A 489 -9.78 -4.60 7.68
CA VAL A 489 -10.52 -4.43 6.42
C VAL A 489 -10.05 -5.47 5.41
N ASP A 490 -10.99 -6.17 4.80
CA ASP A 490 -10.69 -7.17 3.78
C ASP A 490 -10.07 -6.51 2.55
N VAL A 491 -9.02 -7.14 2.02
CA VAL A 491 -8.27 -6.66 0.88
C VAL A 491 -9.13 -6.46 -0.38
N THR A 492 -10.21 -7.22 -0.55
CA THR A 492 -11.12 -7.12 -1.70
C THR A 492 -11.93 -5.83 -1.73
N VAL A 493 -12.12 -5.15 -0.59
CA VAL A 493 -12.87 -3.90 -0.47
C VAL A 493 -11.98 -2.70 -0.13
N GLU A 494 -10.67 -2.87 -0.01
CA GLU A 494 -9.76 -1.82 0.47
C GLU A 494 -9.70 -0.57 -0.42
N VAL A 495 -9.95 -0.74 -1.73
CA VAL A 495 -10.03 0.37 -2.70
C VAL A 495 -11.28 1.20 -2.46
N GLY A 496 -12.46 0.57 -2.40
CA GLY A 496 -13.73 1.25 -2.09
C GLY A 496 -13.74 1.88 -0.69
N PHE A 497 -13.13 1.21 0.29
CA PHE A 497 -12.92 1.77 1.62
C PHE A 497 -12.06 3.03 1.60
N SER A 498 -10.93 3.01 0.87
CA SER A 498 -10.05 4.17 0.76
C SER A 498 -10.76 5.36 0.08
N LYS A 499 -11.52 5.11 -0.99
CA LYS A 499 -12.35 6.12 -1.65
C LYS A 499 -13.35 6.75 -0.67
N ALA A 500 -14.11 5.94 0.06
CA ALA A 500 -15.08 6.42 1.04
C ALA A 500 -14.43 7.32 2.10
N ILE A 501 -13.22 6.98 2.56
CA ILE A 501 -12.50 7.81 3.54
C ILE A 501 -11.96 9.11 2.91
N TRP A 502 -11.53 9.11 1.65
CA TRP A 502 -11.19 10.37 0.95
C TRP A 502 -12.42 11.29 0.81
N GLU A 503 -13.62 10.73 0.58
CA GLU A 503 -14.87 11.48 0.60
C GLU A 503 -15.13 12.09 2.01
N LEU A 504 -14.85 11.34 3.08
CA LEU A 504 -14.95 11.87 4.45
C LEU A 504 -13.95 13.00 4.73
N ASN A 505 -12.71 12.87 4.25
CA ASN A 505 -11.69 13.92 4.36
C ASN A 505 -12.16 15.20 3.65
N ARG A 506 -12.63 15.06 2.40
CA ARG A 506 -13.18 16.19 1.64
C ARG A 506 -14.32 16.88 2.38
N GLN A 507 -15.26 16.11 2.93
CA GLN A 507 -16.39 16.63 3.72
C GLN A 507 -15.93 17.33 4.99
N PHE A 508 -14.93 16.79 5.69
CA PHE A 508 -14.35 17.45 6.86
C PHE A 508 -13.75 18.81 6.49
N TYR A 509 -12.91 18.86 5.44
CA TYR A 509 -12.26 20.10 5.00
C TYR A 509 -13.26 21.15 4.53
N GLN A 510 -14.33 20.73 3.86
CA GLN A 510 -15.45 21.61 3.54
C GLN A 510 -16.14 22.14 4.80
N ALA A 511 -16.40 21.28 5.79
CA ALA A 511 -17.08 21.65 7.02
C ALA A 511 -16.29 22.68 7.85
N VAL A 512 -14.95 22.62 7.84
CA VAL A 512 -14.09 23.57 8.56
C VAL A 512 -13.74 24.84 7.76
N GLY A 513 -14.56 25.15 6.74
CA GLY A 513 -14.52 26.41 5.99
C GLY A 513 -13.77 26.35 4.65
N GLY A 514 -13.24 25.20 4.24
CA GLY A 514 -12.62 24.96 2.94
C GLY A 514 -11.25 25.62 2.70
N GLY A 515 -10.87 26.62 3.48
CA GLY A 515 -9.66 27.43 3.24
C GLY A 515 -8.33 26.82 3.70
N LEU A 516 -8.33 25.64 4.33
CA LEU A 516 -7.10 25.01 4.82
C LEU A 516 -6.25 24.48 3.66
N MET A 517 -4.97 24.81 3.68
CA MET A 517 -3.98 24.38 2.70
C MET A 517 -3.06 23.30 3.29
N VAL A 518 -2.28 22.64 2.44
CA VAL A 518 -1.26 21.65 2.86
C VAL A 518 -0.36 22.21 3.96
N LYS A 519 0.13 23.45 3.83
CA LYS A 519 0.99 24.12 4.83
C LYS A 519 0.36 24.30 6.22
N ASP A 520 -0.96 24.15 6.34
CA ASP A 520 -1.72 24.32 7.59
C ASP A 520 -1.94 22.96 8.31
N THR A 521 -1.38 21.87 7.79
CA THR A 521 -1.48 20.51 8.34
C THR A 521 -0.28 20.12 9.22
N ALA A 522 -0.27 18.92 9.79
CA ALA A 522 0.89 18.40 10.53
C ALA A 522 2.17 18.32 9.64
N LEU A 523 3.33 18.65 10.20
CA LEU A 523 4.60 18.80 9.48
C LEU A 523 5.00 17.53 8.71
N GLU A 524 4.78 16.36 9.28
CA GLU A 524 5.10 15.07 8.67
C GLU A 524 4.18 14.75 7.48
N PHE A 525 2.94 15.25 7.49
CA PHE A 525 2.02 15.16 6.35
C PHE A 525 2.37 16.20 5.26
N GLN A 526 2.84 17.40 5.65
CA GLN A 526 3.41 18.35 4.70
C GLN A 526 4.62 17.75 3.97
N ALA A 527 5.48 17.05 4.70
CA ALA A 527 6.64 16.35 4.14
C ALA A 527 6.23 15.24 3.16
N LEU A 528 5.16 14.49 3.47
CA LEU A 528 4.55 13.54 2.54
C LEU A 528 4.09 14.24 1.25
N CYS A 529 3.30 15.33 1.38
CA CYS A 529 2.79 16.08 0.24
C CYS A 529 3.91 16.60 -0.65
N LYS A 530 4.97 17.16 -0.04
CA LYS A 530 6.16 17.63 -0.74
C LYS A 530 6.87 16.49 -1.48
N ALA A 531 7.04 15.33 -0.84
CA ALA A 531 7.68 14.17 -1.47
C ALA A 531 6.88 13.69 -2.70
N GLN A 532 5.56 13.77 -2.62
CA GLN A 532 4.66 13.49 -3.74
C GLN A 532 4.59 14.60 -4.79
N GLY A 533 5.16 15.79 -4.53
CA GLY A 533 5.10 16.91 -5.46
C GLY A 533 3.79 17.71 -5.42
N PHE A 534 3.02 17.62 -4.34
CA PHE A 534 1.91 18.54 -4.08
C PHE A 534 2.45 19.87 -3.53
N PRO A 535 1.97 21.02 -4.02
CA PRO A 535 2.45 22.31 -3.57
C PRO A 535 1.86 22.63 -2.18
N THR A 536 2.61 23.38 -1.38
CA THR A 536 2.24 23.66 0.02
C THR A 536 1.02 24.59 0.16
N ASP A 537 0.69 25.33 -0.88
CA ASP A 537 -0.48 26.22 -0.98
C ASP A 537 -1.69 25.56 -1.64
N MET A 538 -1.61 24.27 -2.00
CA MET A 538 -2.77 23.49 -2.45
C MET A 538 -3.82 23.44 -1.34
N GLN A 539 -5.10 23.68 -1.66
CA GLN A 539 -6.17 23.48 -0.69
C GLN A 539 -6.32 21.99 -0.37
N MET A 540 -6.62 21.67 0.88
CA MET A 540 -6.85 20.28 1.28
C MET A 540 -8.06 19.66 0.59
N MET A 541 -9.06 20.48 0.20
CA MET A 541 -10.17 20.02 -0.64
C MET A 541 -9.69 19.59 -2.03
N ASP A 542 -8.85 20.39 -2.69
CA ASP A 542 -8.27 20.05 -4.00
C ASP A 542 -7.39 18.80 -3.90
N LEU A 543 -6.65 18.65 -2.80
CA LEU A 543 -5.87 17.44 -2.55
C LEU A 543 -6.79 16.22 -2.44
N CYS A 544 -7.90 16.31 -1.70
CA CYS A 544 -8.88 15.22 -1.61
C CYS A 544 -9.50 14.92 -2.98
N ASP A 545 -9.85 15.95 -3.75
CA ASP A 545 -10.45 15.81 -5.08
C ASP A 545 -9.49 15.11 -6.05
N TRP A 546 -8.19 15.43 -6.00
CA TRP A 546 -7.17 14.70 -6.78
C TRP A 546 -7.15 13.21 -6.45
N HIS A 547 -7.25 12.83 -5.16
CA HIS A 547 -7.30 11.42 -4.76
C HIS A 547 -8.60 10.76 -5.22
N LEU A 548 -9.73 11.46 -5.13
CA LEU A 548 -11.04 10.94 -5.55
C LEU A 548 -11.10 10.68 -7.06
N THR A 549 -10.59 11.60 -7.87
CA THR A 549 -10.53 11.44 -9.33
C THR A 549 -9.72 10.21 -9.74
N ALA A 550 -8.67 9.84 -9.01
CA ALA A 550 -7.89 8.65 -9.33
C ALA A 550 -8.72 7.35 -9.27
N PHE A 551 -9.71 7.26 -8.38
CA PHE A 551 -10.57 6.08 -8.27
C PHE A 551 -11.60 5.98 -9.39
N GLU A 552 -11.95 7.06 -10.09
CA GLU A 552 -12.95 7.05 -11.17
C GLU A 552 -12.54 6.13 -12.34
N TYR A 553 -11.24 5.84 -12.45
CA TYR A 553 -10.65 5.01 -13.49
C TYR A 553 -10.26 3.60 -13.02
N MET A 554 -10.64 3.20 -11.82
CA MET A 554 -10.31 1.88 -11.24
C MET A 554 -11.52 0.96 -11.23
N ASP A 555 -11.34 -0.33 -11.49
CA ASP A 555 -12.37 -1.35 -11.28
C ASP A 555 -12.25 -1.93 -9.87
N PHE A 556 -13.24 -1.70 -9.01
CA PHE A 556 -13.22 -2.17 -7.62
C PHE A 556 -14.61 -2.37 -7.03
N ILE A 557 -14.66 -3.09 -5.92
CA ILE A 557 -15.89 -3.32 -5.16
C ILE A 557 -16.20 -2.07 -4.33
N GLU A 558 -17.24 -1.34 -4.71
CA GLU A 558 -17.81 -0.24 -3.93
C GLU A 558 -18.42 -0.76 -2.61
N LEU A 559 -18.30 0.04 -1.55
CA LEU A 559 -18.95 -0.25 -0.27
C LEU A 559 -20.46 -0.01 -0.43
N LYS A 560 -21.25 -1.09 -0.48
CA LYS A 560 -22.69 -1.00 -0.69
C LYS A 560 -23.42 -0.62 0.59
N THR A 561 -24.04 0.56 0.61
CA THR A 561 -24.99 0.95 1.65
C THR A 561 -26.19 -0.01 1.67
N ARG A 562 -26.67 -0.41 2.86
CA ARG A 562 -27.92 -1.20 2.93
C ARG A 562 -29.07 -0.33 2.42
N LYS A 563 -30.03 -0.94 1.71
CA LYS A 563 -31.22 -0.23 1.19
C LYS A 563 -32.02 0.50 2.27
N GLU A 564 -31.88 0.07 3.52
CA GLU A 564 -32.56 0.61 4.71
C GLU A 564 -31.88 1.86 5.30
N ASP A 565 -30.61 2.12 4.98
CA ASP A 565 -29.84 3.27 5.49
C ASP A 565 -30.00 4.55 4.64
N LYS A 566 -30.89 4.55 3.63
CA LYS A 566 -31.29 5.73 2.86
C LYS A 566 -32.29 6.63 3.63
N VAL A 567 -32.14 6.74 4.94
CA VAL A 567 -32.82 7.79 5.70
C VAL A 567 -31.86 8.97 5.74
N GLU A 568 -32.09 9.96 4.89
CA GLU A 568 -31.37 11.24 4.97
C GLU A 568 -31.44 11.75 6.41
N PRO A 569 -30.31 12.15 7.03
CA PRO A 569 -30.38 12.83 8.31
C PRO A 569 -31.12 14.15 8.07
N THR A 570 -32.37 14.21 8.57
CA THR A 570 -33.12 15.44 8.65
C THR A 570 -32.29 16.46 9.41
N TYR A 571 -31.87 17.52 8.71
CA TYR A 571 -31.36 18.72 9.34
C TYR A 571 -32.50 19.35 10.14
N GLU A 572 -32.68 18.94 11.39
CA GLU A 572 -33.47 19.73 12.33
C GLU A 572 -32.65 20.96 12.70
N SER A 573 -33.04 22.08 12.10
CA SER A 573 -32.68 23.41 12.55
C SER A 573 -33.23 23.64 13.96
N ALA A 574 -32.34 23.83 14.93
CA ALA A 574 -32.63 24.51 16.19
C ALA A 574 -31.38 25.24 16.69
#